data_AF-A0A0F8B3M1-F1
#
_entry.id   AF-A0A0F8B3M1-F1
#
_cell.length_a   1.000
_cell.length_b   1.000
_cell.length_c   1.000
_cell.angle_alpha   90.00
_cell.angle_beta   90.00
_cell.angle_gamma   90.00
#
_symmetry.space_group_name_H-M   'P 1'
#
loop_
_entity.id
_entity.type
_entity.pdbx_description
1 polymer ?
#
loop_
_entity_poly.entity_id
_entity_poly.type
_entity_poly.pdbx_seq_one_letter_code
_entity_poly.pdbx_strand_id
1 'polypeptide(L)'
;MYYSPMIREQYQIRNNGHLPSVAFNDVAFAAHAFAASCAIISQHWPSIWGFDPAGTTRVSRFILSVCFCCMAGVAGVSLVVTKTASFKTVRGEPLDPRVDWCALDMVYAISYVKLVVTLVKYAPQIMHNYRARSTKGWSIGGILLDFTGGILSVAQLGIDSYLVGDWSGVTGNPVKLALGNISMIYDSIFIAQHYVLYASEEEEDLETLLPTASMSRRLD
;
A
#
# COMPACT_ATOMS: atom_id res chain seq x y z
N MET A 1 1.97 -7.64 -15.28
CA MET A 1 2.97 -7.15 -16.25
C MET A 1 4.14 -8.11 -16.44
N TYR A 2 4.70 -8.73 -15.39
CA TYR A 2 5.88 -9.60 -15.52
C TYR A 2 5.69 -10.84 -16.43
N TYR A 3 4.64 -11.63 -16.19
CA TYR A 3 4.43 -12.93 -16.86
C TYR A 3 3.62 -12.89 -18.16
N SER A 4 2.79 -11.86 -18.41
CA SER A 4 1.89 -11.82 -19.57
C SER A 4 2.61 -11.19 -20.78
N PRO A 5 2.88 -11.94 -21.86
CA PRO A 5 3.53 -11.39 -23.06
C PRO A 5 2.69 -10.29 -23.71
N MET A 6 1.37 -10.50 -23.78
CA MET A 6 0.41 -9.54 -24.35
C MET A 6 0.46 -8.18 -23.64
N ILE A 7 0.47 -8.14 -22.31
CA ILE A 7 0.50 -6.87 -21.56
C ILE A 7 1.85 -6.16 -21.75
N ARG A 8 2.95 -6.92 -21.87
CA ARG A 8 4.28 -6.35 -22.11
C ARG A 8 4.37 -5.74 -23.50
N GLU A 9 3.86 -6.41 -24.51
CA GLU A 9 3.80 -5.90 -25.88
C GLU A 9 2.95 -4.62 -25.95
N GLN A 10 1.75 -4.63 -25.35
CA GLN A 10 0.88 -3.45 -25.26
C GLN A 10 1.60 -2.28 -24.57
N TYR A 11 2.34 -2.56 -23.49
CA TYR A 11 3.12 -1.54 -22.77
C TYR A 11 4.26 -0.98 -23.63
N GLN A 12 5.00 -1.83 -24.33
CA GLN A 12 6.10 -1.42 -25.22
C GLN A 12 5.58 -0.53 -26.35
N ILE A 13 4.46 -0.92 -26.97
CA ILE A 13 3.82 -0.13 -28.05
C ILE A 13 3.47 1.28 -27.54
N ARG A 14 2.98 1.40 -26.30
CA ARG A 14 2.55 2.68 -25.72
C ARG A 14 3.69 3.51 -25.12
N ASN A 15 4.79 2.88 -24.71
CA ASN A 15 5.95 3.54 -24.06
C ASN A 15 7.22 3.47 -24.93
N ASN A 16 7.11 3.76 -26.23
CA ASN A 16 8.27 3.89 -27.14
C ASN A 16 9.24 2.68 -27.15
N GLY A 17 8.71 1.46 -26.99
CA GLY A 17 9.48 0.22 -26.99
C GLY A 17 10.08 -0.16 -25.63
N HIS A 18 9.96 0.70 -24.61
CA HIS A 18 10.47 0.41 -23.27
C HIS A 18 9.70 -0.74 -22.63
N LEU A 19 10.44 -1.67 -22.03
CA LEU A 19 9.86 -2.75 -21.24
C LEU A 19 9.35 -2.21 -19.90
N PRO A 20 8.29 -2.79 -19.33
CA PRO A 20 7.90 -2.48 -17.96
C PRO A 20 9.07 -2.77 -17.01
N SER A 21 9.41 -1.83 -16.13
CA SER A 21 10.49 -1.97 -15.14
C SER A 21 10.07 -2.84 -13.94
N VAL A 22 9.36 -3.95 -14.21
CA VAL A 22 8.91 -4.87 -13.17
C VAL A 22 9.90 -6.03 -13.10
N ALA A 23 10.54 -6.19 -11.96
CA ALA A 23 11.51 -7.24 -11.71
C ALA A 23 10.91 -8.38 -10.86
N PHE A 24 11.63 -9.50 -10.77
CA PHE A 24 11.14 -10.69 -10.05
C PHE A 24 11.00 -10.44 -8.54
N ASN A 25 11.91 -9.66 -7.95
CA ASN A 25 11.85 -9.22 -6.55
C ASN A 25 10.54 -8.46 -6.26
N ASP A 26 10.02 -7.67 -7.19
CA ASP A 26 8.74 -6.96 -7.02
C ASP A 26 7.57 -7.95 -6.90
N VAL A 27 7.62 -9.04 -7.67
CA VAL A 27 6.61 -10.11 -7.64
C VAL A 27 6.70 -10.90 -6.33
N ALA A 28 7.91 -11.27 -5.91
CA ALA A 28 8.15 -11.97 -4.66
C ALA A 28 7.72 -11.14 -3.45
N PHE A 29 8.05 -9.84 -3.45
CA PHE A 29 7.64 -8.90 -2.42
C PHE A 29 6.11 -8.75 -2.35
N ALA A 30 5.44 -8.61 -3.50
CA ALA A 30 3.98 -8.56 -3.55
C ALA A 30 3.32 -9.84 -3.04
N ALA A 31 3.87 -11.01 -3.35
CA ALA A 31 3.37 -12.30 -2.85
C ALA A 31 3.55 -12.44 -1.33
N HIS A 32 4.70 -12.04 -0.80
CA HIS A 32 4.95 -12.00 0.64
C HIS A 32 3.98 -11.06 1.36
N ALA A 33 3.83 -9.82 0.86
CA ALA A 33 2.90 -8.84 1.42
C ALA A 33 1.45 -9.34 1.41
N PHE A 34 1.04 -10.04 0.34
CA PHE A 34 -0.27 -10.67 0.27
C PHE A 34 -0.44 -11.77 1.33
N ALA A 35 0.54 -12.66 1.48
CA ALA A 35 0.51 -13.71 2.50
C ALA A 35 0.44 -13.14 3.93
N ALA A 36 1.26 -12.12 4.23
CA ALA A 36 1.21 -11.41 5.50
C ALA A 36 -0.15 -10.75 5.75
N SER A 37 -0.74 -10.14 4.73
CA SER A 37 -2.08 -9.54 4.82
C SER A 37 -3.16 -10.59 5.11
N CYS A 38 -3.11 -11.75 4.44
CA CYS A 38 -4.00 -12.87 4.72
C CYS A 38 -3.85 -13.38 6.16
N ALA A 39 -2.60 -13.48 6.65
CA ALA A 39 -2.34 -13.86 8.03
C ALA A 39 -2.97 -12.86 9.02
N ILE A 40 -2.77 -11.55 8.83
CA ILE A 40 -3.35 -10.49 9.69
C ILE A 40 -4.88 -10.52 9.65
N ILE A 41 -5.47 -10.69 8.46
CA ILE A 41 -6.93 -10.81 8.31
C ILE A 41 -7.44 -12.04 9.07
N SER A 42 -6.73 -13.18 9.01
CA SER A 42 -7.12 -14.39 9.73
C SER A 42 -7.14 -14.23 11.26
N GLN A 43 -6.36 -13.29 11.81
CA GLN A 43 -6.34 -13.00 13.25
C GLN A 43 -7.66 -12.43 13.79
N HIS A 44 -8.54 -11.92 12.90
CA HIS A 44 -9.87 -11.45 13.28
C HIS A 44 -10.87 -12.59 13.55
N TRP A 45 -10.51 -13.84 13.27
CA TRP A 45 -11.32 -15.01 13.63
C TRP A 45 -10.82 -15.62 14.95
N PRO A 46 -11.55 -15.44 16.07
CA PRO A 46 -11.14 -15.97 17.37
C PRO A 46 -10.97 -17.49 17.37
N SER A 47 -11.72 -18.20 16.52
CA SER A 47 -11.63 -19.67 16.41
C SER A 47 -10.28 -20.19 15.93
N ILE A 48 -9.47 -19.38 15.24
CA ILE A 48 -8.18 -19.81 14.69
C ILE A 48 -7.03 -19.45 15.64
N TRP A 49 -7.09 -18.24 16.23
CA TRP A 49 -5.97 -17.67 16.98
C TRP A 49 -6.23 -17.46 18.47
N GLY A 50 -7.49 -17.58 18.92
CA GLY A 50 -7.86 -17.36 20.32
C GLY A 50 -7.75 -15.91 20.79
N PHE A 51 -7.65 -14.94 19.88
CA PHE A 51 -7.63 -13.52 20.25
C PHE A 51 -9.01 -13.03 20.67
N ASP A 52 -9.03 -12.18 21.70
CA ASP A 52 -10.26 -11.55 22.16
C ASP A 52 -10.89 -10.71 21.05
N PRO A 53 -12.22 -10.77 20.85
CA PRO A 53 -12.89 -9.93 19.88
C PRO A 53 -12.68 -8.46 20.23
N ALA A 54 -11.99 -7.72 19.37
CA ALA A 54 -11.95 -6.28 19.48
C ALA A 54 -13.38 -5.71 19.41
N GLY A 55 -13.70 -4.71 20.23
CA GLY A 55 -15.01 -4.06 20.23
C GLY A 55 -15.42 -3.57 18.83
N THR A 56 -16.71 -3.63 18.52
CA THR A 56 -17.21 -3.26 17.18
C THR A 56 -16.99 -1.77 16.91
N THR A 57 -16.07 -1.44 16.02
CA THR A 57 -15.93 -0.08 15.49
C THR A 57 -16.62 0.00 14.13
N ARG A 58 -17.43 1.04 13.92
CA ARG A 58 -18.11 1.25 12.64
C ARG A 58 -17.12 1.81 11.63
N VAL A 59 -17.07 1.21 10.43
CA VAL A 59 -16.25 1.71 9.33
C VAL A 59 -16.75 3.10 8.91
N SER A 60 -15.83 4.04 8.69
CA SER A 60 -16.16 5.38 8.22
C SER A 60 -16.86 5.33 6.87
N ARG A 61 -17.99 6.03 6.74
CA ARG A 61 -18.75 6.16 5.47
C ARG A 61 -17.89 6.74 4.35
N PHE A 62 -16.93 7.60 4.69
CA PHE A 62 -15.98 8.14 3.73
C PHE A 62 -15.08 7.04 3.14
N ILE A 63 -14.49 6.20 3.99
CA ILE A 63 -13.62 5.11 3.54
C ILE A 63 -14.42 4.11 2.70
N LEU A 64 -15.63 3.75 3.15
CA LEU A 64 -16.51 2.86 2.40
C LEU A 64 -16.85 3.42 1.02
N SER A 65 -17.12 4.73 0.92
CA SER A 65 -17.35 5.43 -0.35
C SER A 65 -16.11 5.37 -1.25
N VAL A 66 -14.92 5.65 -0.73
CA VAL A 66 -13.66 5.54 -1.48
C VAL A 66 -13.45 4.12 -2.01
N CYS A 67 -13.67 3.09 -1.18
CA CYS A 67 -13.58 1.69 -1.60
C CYS A 67 -14.57 1.37 -2.72
N PHE A 68 -15.84 1.76 -2.57
CA PHE A 68 -16.86 1.53 -3.59
C PHE A 68 -16.53 2.24 -4.91
N CYS A 69 -16.10 3.51 -4.86
CA CYS A 69 -15.67 4.26 -6.03
C CYS A 69 -14.48 3.62 -6.73
N CYS A 70 -13.49 3.12 -5.99
CA CYS A 70 -12.35 2.41 -6.57
C CYS A 70 -12.79 1.11 -7.28
N MET A 71 -13.64 0.31 -6.65
CA MET A 71 -14.18 -0.92 -7.25
C MET A 71 -15.02 -0.61 -8.50
N ALA A 72 -15.90 0.39 -8.41
CA ALA A 72 -16.72 0.83 -9.52
C ALA A 72 -15.88 1.38 -10.68
N GLY A 73 -14.80 2.12 -10.38
CA GLY A 73 -13.86 2.62 -11.39
C GLY A 73 -13.15 1.50 -12.14
N VAL A 74 -12.63 0.50 -11.43
CA VAL A 74 -11.99 -0.68 -12.06
C VAL A 74 -13.01 -1.48 -12.87
N ALA A 75 -14.22 -1.70 -12.34
CA ALA A 75 -15.29 -2.36 -13.07
C ALA A 75 -15.67 -1.59 -14.34
N GLY A 76 -15.79 -0.25 -14.25
CA GLY A 76 -16.08 0.62 -15.38
C GLY A 76 -15.03 0.53 -16.48
N VAL A 77 -13.74 0.62 -16.13
CA VAL A 77 -12.64 0.44 -17.09
C VAL A 77 -12.67 -0.95 -17.71
N SER A 78 -12.90 -1.99 -16.90
CA SER A 78 -13.00 -3.38 -17.39
C SER A 78 -14.13 -3.56 -18.39
N LEU A 79 -15.28 -2.91 -18.15
CA LEU A 79 -16.41 -2.90 -19.09
C LEU A 79 -16.08 -2.18 -20.39
N VAL A 80 -15.39 -1.04 -20.32
CA VAL A 80 -14.94 -0.30 -21.52
C VAL A 80 -13.99 -1.16 -22.35
N VAL A 81 -12.97 -1.76 -21.72
CA VAL A 81 -12.01 -2.65 -22.40
C VAL A 81 -12.73 -3.83 -23.07
N THR A 82 -13.66 -4.48 -22.36
CA THR A 82 -14.41 -5.61 -22.91
C THR A 82 -15.30 -5.20 -24.08
N LYS A 83 -15.94 -4.03 -24.00
CA LYS A 83 -16.77 -3.48 -25.09
C LYS A 83 -15.93 -3.11 -26.32
N THR A 84 -14.79 -2.45 -26.13
CA THR A 84 -13.88 -2.09 -27.22
C THR A 84 -13.35 -3.34 -27.92
N ALA A 85 -12.92 -4.35 -27.17
CA ALA A 85 -12.46 -5.62 -27.72
C ALA A 85 -13.57 -6.34 -28.51
N SER A 86 -14.78 -6.40 -27.95
CA SER A 86 -15.93 -7.03 -28.61
C SER A 86 -16.31 -6.30 -29.91
N PHE A 87 -16.33 -4.96 -29.89
CA PHE A 87 -16.68 -4.13 -31.03
C PHE A 87 -15.70 -4.27 -32.19
N LYS A 88 -14.38 -4.23 -31.90
CA LYS A 88 -13.31 -4.45 -32.88
C LYS A 88 -13.37 -5.85 -33.48
N THR A 89 -13.64 -6.87 -32.65
CA THR A 89 -13.80 -8.26 -33.09
C THR A 89 -14.96 -8.41 -34.07
N VAL A 90 -16.11 -7.79 -33.81
CA VAL A 90 -17.28 -7.84 -34.72
C VAL A 90 -17.00 -7.13 -36.05
N ARG A 91 -16.21 -6.05 -36.04
CA ARG A 91 -15.81 -5.34 -37.27
C ARG A 91 -14.66 -6.00 -38.03
N GLY A 92 -13.98 -7.00 -37.44
CA GLY A 92 -12.78 -7.60 -38.02
C GLY A 92 -11.57 -6.66 -38.04
N GLU A 93 -11.58 -5.60 -37.24
CA GLU A 93 -10.46 -4.66 -37.14
C GLU A 93 -9.47 -5.11 -36.05
N PRO A 94 -8.15 -4.96 -36.27
CA PRO A 94 -7.17 -5.21 -35.22
C PRO A 94 -7.30 -4.19 -34.08
N LEU A 95 -7.03 -4.63 -32.86
CA LEU A 95 -6.95 -3.77 -31.68
C LEU A 95 -5.60 -3.04 -31.68
N ASP A 96 -5.61 -1.71 -31.61
CA ASP A 96 -4.37 -0.91 -31.51
C ASP A 96 -4.15 -0.42 -30.08
N PRO A 97 -3.14 -0.95 -29.35
CA PRO A 97 -2.85 -0.55 -27.98
C PRO A 97 -2.49 0.94 -27.80
N ARG A 98 -2.15 1.68 -28.86
CA ARG A 98 -1.83 3.12 -28.77
C ARG A 98 -3.06 3.98 -28.50
N VAL A 99 -4.20 3.61 -29.09
CA VAL A 99 -5.42 4.42 -29.11
C VAL A 99 -6.61 3.73 -28.45
N ASP A 100 -6.66 2.39 -28.53
CA ASP A 100 -7.76 1.61 -28.01
C ASP A 100 -7.57 1.27 -26.53
N TRP A 101 -8.70 1.06 -25.86
CA TRP A 101 -8.75 0.51 -24.52
C TRP A 101 -8.45 -0.98 -24.57
N CYS A 102 -7.35 -1.39 -23.94
CA CYS A 102 -6.83 -2.74 -23.96
C CYS A 102 -6.61 -3.28 -22.54
N ALA A 103 -6.16 -4.53 -22.42
CA ALA A 103 -5.93 -5.16 -21.12
C ALA A 103 -4.91 -4.39 -20.25
N LEU A 104 -3.97 -3.66 -20.86
CA LEU A 104 -3.06 -2.77 -20.17
C LEU A 104 -3.79 -1.69 -19.35
N ASP A 105 -4.91 -1.16 -19.84
CA ASP A 105 -5.69 -0.13 -19.16
C ASP A 105 -6.34 -0.65 -17.87
N MET A 106 -6.68 -1.95 -17.82
CA MET A 106 -7.13 -2.59 -16.56
C MET A 106 -5.99 -2.60 -15.53
N VAL A 107 -4.76 -2.91 -15.96
CA VAL A 107 -3.60 -2.90 -15.06
C VAL A 107 -3.31 -1.49 -14.56
N TYR A 108 -3.43 -0.48 -15.43
CA TYR A 108 -3.30 0.92 -15.02
C TYR A 108 -4.41 1.34 -14.05
N ALA A 109 -5.67 0.95 -14.29
CA ALA A 109 -6.77 1.24 -13.36
C ALA A 109 -6.51 0.66 -11.96
N ILE A 110 -6.07 -0.60 -11.87
CA ILE A 110 -5.69 -1.22 -10.59
C ILE A 110 -4.50 -0.48 -9.95
N SER A 111 -3.52 -0.05 -10.75
CA SER A 111 -2.38 0.72 -10.26
C SER A 111 -2.79 2.08 -9.69
N TYR A 112 -3.75 2.77 -10.32
CA TYR A 112 -4.30 4.02 -9.79
C TYR A 112 -5.10 3.81 -8.52
N VAL A 113 -5.87 2.72 -8.41
CA VAL A 113 -6.55 2.36 -7.15
C VAL A 113 -5.53 2.17 -6.02
N LYS A 114 -4.43 1.46 -6.27
CA LYS A 114 -3.33 1.32 -5.30
C LYS A 114 -2.83 2.69 -4.83
N LEU A 115 -2.62 3.63 -5.75
CA LEU A 115 -2.19 4.99 -5.39
C LEU A 115 -3.22 5.70 -4.51
N VAL A 116 -4.50 5.69 -4.88
CA VAL A 116 -5.59 6.29 -4.08
C VAL A 116 -5.66 5.67 -2.69
N VAL A 117 -5.61 4.33 -2.60
CA VAL A 117 -5.61 3.62 -1.32
C VAL A 117 -4.41 4.02 -0.47
N THR A 118 -3.22 4.13 -1.07
CA THR A 118 -1.99 4.54 -0.34
C THR A 118 -2.10 5.95 0.22
N LEU A 119 -2.75 6.86 -0.51
CA LEU A 119 -2.99 8.24 -0.06
C LEU A 119 -4.01 8.35 1.08
N VAL A 120 -5.02 7.48 1.11
CA VAL A 120 -6.14 7.64 2.04
C VAL A 120 -6.04 6.71 3.26
N LYS A 121 -5.44 5.53 3.13
CA LYS A 121 -5.51 4.46 4.14
C LYS A 121 -4.96 4.85 5.51
N TYR A 122 -3.93 5.70 5.54
CA TYR A 122 -3.23 6.04 6.78
C TYR A 122 -3.81 7.25 7.52
N ALA A 123 -4.60 8.09 6.85
CA ALA A 123 -5.18 9.29 7.43
C ALA A 123 -6.09 9.03 8.66
N PRO A 124 -6.97 8.01 8.67
CA PRO A 124 -7.81 7.72 9.83
C PRO A 124 -6.98 7.35 11.07
N GLN A 125 -5.91 6.58 10.89
CA GLN A 125 -5.05 6.14 11.99
C GLN A 125 -4.26 7.32 12.58
N ILE A 126 -3.69 8.19 11.74
CA ILE A 126 -3.01 9.41 12.23
C ILE A 126 -3.97 10.26 13.06
N MET A 127 -5.19 10.46 12.56
CA MET A 127 -6.21 11.25 13.25
C MET A 127 -6.65 10.57 14.56
N HIS A 128 -6.74 9.25 14.58
CA HIS A 128 -7.06 8.48 15.78
C HIS A 128 -5.96 8.67 16.85
N ASN A 129 -4.70 8.43 16.49
CA ASN A 129 -3.55 8.63 17.37
C ASN A 129 -3.50 10.07 17.89
N TYR A 130 -3.75 11.06 17.01
CA TYR A 130 -3.76 12.47 17.40
C TYR A 130 -4.85 12.81 18.42
N ARG A 131 -6.05 12.25 18.26
CA ARG A 131 -7.19 12.48 19.17
C ARG A 131 -7.04 11.72 20.49
N ALA A 132 -6.54 10.49 20.42
CA ALA A 132 -6.28 9.67 21.60
C ALA A 132 -5.06 10.18 22.38
N ARG A 133 -4.20 11.00 21.75
CA ARG A 133 -2.88 11.42 22.26
C ARG A 133 -1.97 10.25 22.65
N SER A 134 -2.29 9.05 22.18
CA SER A 134 -1.59 7.82 22.52
C SER A 134 -1.50 6.91 21.30
N THR A 135 -0.47 6.07 21.28
CA THR A 135 -0.25 4.99 20.30
C THR A 135 -0.23 3.61 20.98
N LYS A 136 -0.71 3.53 22.23
CA LYS A 136 -0.69 2.32 23.06
C LYS A 136 -1.54 1.20 22.45
N GLY A 137 -1.02 -0.03 22.50
CA GLY A 137 -1.68 -1.22 21.95
C GLY A 137 -1.60 -1.34 20.42
N TRP A 138 -0.93 -0.40 19.74
CA TRP A 138 -0.69 -0.45 18.30
C TRP A 138 0.75 -0.88 18.00
N SER A 139 0.92 -1.88 17.14
CA SER A 139 2.26 -2.41 16.80
C SER A 139 2.97 -1.49 15.79
N ILE A 140 3.96 -0.74 16.26
CA ILE A 140 4.81 0.10 15.40
C ILE A 140 5.78 -0.71 14.52
N GLY A 141 6.07 -1.96 14.89
CA GLY A 141 7.08 -2.79 14.22
C GLY A 141 6.81 -2.98 12.72
N GLY A 142 5.54 -3.13 12.32
CA GLY A 142 5.16 -3.22 10.91
C GLY A 142 5.47 -1.95 10.12
N ILE A 143 5.30 -0.77 10.74
CA ILE A 143 5.61 0.53 10.13
C ILE A 143 7.11 0.73 9.97
N LEU A 144 7.90 0.31 10.95
CA LEU A 144 9.37 0.36 10.85
C LEU A 144 9.89 -0.53 9.73
N LEU A 145 9.27 -1.71 9.53
CA LEU A 145 9.60 -2.60 8.44
C LEU A 145 9.19 -2.03 7.07
N ASP A 146 8.00 -1.40 6.97
CA ASP A 146 7.56 -0.73 5.73
C ASP A 146 8.50 0.42 5.36
N PHE A 147 8.84 1.26 6.34
CA PHE A 147 9.79 2.36 6.16
C PHE A 147 11.18 1.88 5.72
N THR A 148 11.70 0.84 6.38
CA THR A 148 13.00 0.24 6.03
C THR A 148 12.95 -0.35 4.61
N GLY A 149 11.88 -1.05 4.26
CA GLY A 149 11.65 -1.56 2.90
C GLY A 149 11.59 -0.45 1.85
N GLY A 150 10.96 0.68 2.18
CA GLY A 150 10.95 1.89 1.34
C GLY A 150 12.34 2.47 1.10
N ILE A 151 13.16 2.58 2.15
CA ILE A 151 14.56 3.03 2.03
C ILE A 151 15.36 2.09 1.12
N LEU A 152 15.24 0.77 1.33
CA LEU A 152 15.94 -0.22 0.52
C LEU A 152 15.48 -0.20 -0.95
N SER A 153 14.19 0.04 -1.19
CA SER A 153 13.64 0.17 -2.55
C SER A 153 14.17 1.42 -3.28
N VAL A 154 14.21 2.56 -2.60
CA VAL A 154 14.81 3.79 -3.17
C VAL A 154 16.31 3.62 -3.39
N ALA A 155 17.01 2.94 -2.48
CA ALA A 155 18.43 2.62 -2.66
C ALA A 155 18.65 1.71 -3.89
N GLN A 156 17.81 0.69 -4.08
CA GLN A 156 17.85 -0.16 -5.27
C GLN A 156 17.63 0.66 -6.55
N LEU A 157 16.61 1.53 -6.58
CA LEU A 157 16.37 2.42 -7.71
C LEU A 157 17.58 3.32 -8.01
N GLY A 158 18.26 3.82 -6.98
CA GLY A 158 19.47 4.62 -7.13
C GLY A 158 20.65 3.83 -7.73
N ILE A 159 20.85 2.57 -7.29
CA ILE A 159 21.86 1.67 -7.85
C ILE A 159 21.52 1.36 -9.32
N ASP A 160 20.26 1.04 -9.63
CA ASP A 160 19.83 0.74 -11.00
C ASP A 160 20.02 1.95 -11.94
N SER A 161 19.66 3.15 -11.49
CA SER A 161 19.92 4.40 -12.22
C SER A 161 21.41 4.66 -12.42
N TYR A 162 22.25 4.35 -11.43
CA TYR A 162 23.70 4.47 -11.55
C TYR A 162 24.27 3.49 -12.59
N LEU A 163 23.84 2.22 -12.55
CA LEU A 163 24.32 1.18 -13.47
C LEU A 163 23.87 1.42 -14.93
N VAL A 164 22.64 1.90 -15.13
CA VAL A 164 22.12 2.23 -16.46
C VAL A 164 22.66 3.58 -16.96
N GLY A 165 23.19 4.42 -16.06
CA GLY A 165 23.65 5.77 -16.38
C GLY A 165 22.52 6.77 -16.65
N ASP A 166 21.27 6.39 -16.34
CA ASP A 166 20.08 7.21 -16.53
C ASP A 166 19.43 7.58 -15.18
N TRP A 167 19.58 8.85 -14.82
CA TRP A 167 19.02 9.44 -13.60
C TRP A 167 17.67 10.12 -13.83
N SER A 168 17.16 10.14 -15.06
CA SER A 168 15.93 10.84 -15.41
C SER A 168 14.73 10.37 -14.57
N GLY A 169 14.72 9.11 -14.14
CA GLY A 169 13.71 8.55 -13.23
C GLY A 169 13.76 9.07 -11.79
N VAL A 170 14.94 9.48 -11.30
CA VAL A 170 15.17 9.93 -9.92
C VAL A 170 15.16 11.46 -9.82
N THR A 171 15.89 12.15 -10.69
CA THR A 171 16.06 13.61 -10.64
C THR A 171 15.07 14.36 -11.53
N GLY A 172 14.47 13.70 -12.51
CA GLY A 172 13.57 14.33 -13.48
C GLY A 172 12.28 14.89 -12.87
N ASN A 173 11.85 14.39 -11.71
CA ASN A 173 10.72 14.94 -10.97
C ASN A 173 10.71 14.50 -9.48
N PRO A 174 11.26 15.31 -8.56
CA PRO A 174 11.29 14.97 -7.13
C PRO A 174 9.90 14.89 -6.50
N VAL A 175 8.92 15.65 -7.01
CA VAL A 175 7.52 15.56 -6.55
C VAL A 175 6.93 14.21 -6.95
N LYS A 176 7.21 13.71 -8.15
CA LYS A 176 6.77 12.38 -8.59
C LYS A 176 7.45 11.27 -7.80
N LEU A 177 8.72 11.43 -7.45
CA LEU A 177 9.43 10.52 -6.56
C LEU A 177 8.79 10.52 -5.17
N ALA A 178 8.48 11.69 -4.59
CA ALA A 178 7.82 11.80 -3.29
C ALA A 178 6.39 11.22 -3.31
N LEU A 179 5.63 11.49 -4.38
CA LEU A 179 4.31 10.87 -4.59
C LEU A 179 4.41 9.36 -4.73
N GLY A 180 5.48 8.85 -5.36
CA GLY A 180 5.79 7.42 -5.43
C GLY A 180 6.18 6.80 -4.09
N ASN A 181 6.60 7.63 -3.12
CA ASN A 181 7.08 7.22 -1.80
C ASN A 181 6.22 7.79 -0.65
N ILE A 182 4.95 8.10 -0.92
CA ILE A 182 4.07 8.72 0.08
C ILE A 182 3.83 7.84 1.31
N SER A 183 3.99 6.51 1.20
CA SER A 183 3.96 5.60 2.36
C SER A 183 5.05 5.95 3.38
N MET A 184 6.29 6.21 2.94
CA MET A 184 7.38 6.57 3.86
C MET A 184 7.13 7.90 4.59
N ILE A 185 6.38 8.83 3.98
CA ILE A 185 5.95 10.07 4.65
C ILE A 185 4.99 9.73 5.79
N TYR A 186 4.00 8.87 5.52
CA TYR A 186 3.08 8.38 6.54
C TYR A 186 3.78 7.63 7.67
N ASP A 187 4.73 6.75 7.33
CA ASP A 187 5.52 6.00 8.30
C ASP A 187 6.33 6.95 9.19
N SER A 188 6.94 7.99 8.61
CA SER A 188 7.66 9.01 9.37
C SER A 188 6.75 9.73 10.38
N ILE A 189 5.50 10.05 9.99
CA ILE A 189 4.51 10.65 10.90
C ILE A 189 4.20 9.69 12.05
N PHE A 190 4.01 8.40 11.76
CA PHE A 190 3.71 7.41 12.79
C PHE A 190 4.88 7.20 13.76
N ILE A 191 6.11 7.14 13.24
CA ILE A 191 7.34 7.07 14.05
C ILE A 191 7.44 8.30 14.96
N ALA A 192 7.17 9.50 14.42
CA ALA A 192 7.16 10.73 15.22
C ALA A 192 6.04 10.73 16.28
N GLN A 193 4.83 10.26 15.95
CA GLN A 193 3.74 10.13 16.92
C GLN A 193 4.13 9.18 18.06
N HIS A 194 4.70 8.01 17.73
CA HIS A 194 5.00 6.97 18.71
C HIS A 194 6.20 7.32 19.59
N TYR A 195 7.35 7.67 18.99
CA TYR A 195 8.61 7.84 19.74
C TYR A 195 8.91 9.28 20.19
N VAL A 196 8.27 10.29 19.61
CA VAL A 196 8.58 11.70 19.93
C VAL A 196 7.43 12.36 20.68
N LEU A 197 6.21 12.27 20.15
CA LEU A 197 5.07 13.02 20.70
C LEU A 197 4.40 12.33 21.90
N TYR A 198 4.30 11.00 21.86
CA TYR A 198 3.52 10.23 22.85
C TYR A 198 4.36 9.23 23.65
N ALA A 199 5.70 9.34 23.59
CA ALA A 199 6.61 8.46 24.31
C ALA A 199 6.50 8.62 25.85
N SER A 200 6.26 9.84 26.34
CA SER A 200 6.18 10.10 27.79
C SER A 200 4.92 9.53 28.44
N GLU A 201 3.80 9.46 27.72
CA GLU A 201 2.57 8.86 28.25
C GLU A 201 2.70 7.34 28.42
N GLU A 202 3.56 6.70 27.64
CA GLU A 202 3.82 5.26 27.78
C GLU A 202 4.64 4.96 29.05
N GLU A 203 5.59 5.83 29.39
CA GLU A 203 6.46 5.70 30.57
C GLU A 203 5.69 5.94 31.89
N GLU A 204 4.86 7.00 31.94
CA GLU A 204 4.05 7.37 33.11
C GLU A 204 3.00 6.29 33.46
N ASP A 205 2.38 5.67 32.46
CA ASP A 205 1.46 4.56 32.65
C ASP A 205 2.17 3.27 33.10
N LEU A 206 3.35 2.98 32.55
CA LEU A 206 4.15 1.81 32.95
C LEU A 206 4.57 1.94 34.41
N GLU A 207 5.02 3.12 34.81
CA GLU A 207 5.31 3.47 36.20
C GLU A 207 4.07 3.49 37.10
N THR A 208 2.85 3.59 36.57
CA THR A 208 1.61 3.48 37.36
C THR A 208 1.17 2.02 37.53
N LEU A 209 1.44 1.16 36.55
CA LEU A 209 1.09 -0.27 36.56
C LEU A 209 2.11 -1.15 37.31
N LEU A 210 3.39 -0.82 37.28
CA LEU A 210 4.44 -1.58 37.98
C LEU A 210 4.37 -1.53 39.52
N PRO A 211 4.01 -0.40 40.18
CA PRO A 211 3.86 -0.32 41.63
C PRO A 211 2.76 -1.25 42.13
N THR A 212 1.63 -1.29 41.43
CA THR A 212 0.48 -2.13 41.79
C THR A 212 0.77 -3.61 41.58
N ALA A 213 1.44 -3.99 40.49
CA ALA A 213 1.89 -5.37 40.26
C ALA A 213 2.97 -5.82 41.26
N SER A 214 3.83 -4.92 41.73
CA SER A 214 4.83 -5.23 42.77
C SER A 214 4.20 -5.35 44.17
N MET A 215 3.09 -4.65 44.43
CA MET A 215 2.32 -4.76 45.67
C MET A 215 1.48 -6.04 45.72
N SER A 216 0.84 -6.45 44.62
CA SER A 216 0.07 -7.70 44.60
C SER A 216 0.99 -8.92 44.81
N ARG A 217 2.19 -8.91 44.23
CA ARG A 217 3.19 -9.98 44.39
C ARG A 217 3.83 -10.05 45.79
N ARG A 218 3.61 -9.06 46.65
CA ARG A 218 4.07 -9.06 48.06
C ARG A 218 2.98 -9.52 49.05
N LEU A 219 1.75 -9.71 48.57
CA LEU A 219 0.60 -10.13 49.38
C LEU A 219 0.27 -11.62 49.21
N ASP A 220 1.03 -12.34 48.39
CA ASP A 220 1.05 -13.82 48.27
C ASP A 220 2.31 -14.39 48.95
#